data_AF-A0A2V8HDM1-F1
#
_entry.id   AF-A0A2V8HDM1-F1
#
_cell.length_a   1.000
_cell.length_b   1.000
_cell.length_c   1.000
_cell.angle_alpha   90.00
_cell.angle_beta   90.00
_cell.angle_gamma   90.00
#
_symmetry.space_group_name_H-M   'P 1'
#
loop_
_entity.id
_entity.type
_entity.pdbx_description
1 polymer ?
#
loop_
_entity_poly.entity_id
_entity_poly.type
_entity_poly.pdbx_seq_one_letter_code
_entity_poly.pdbx_strand_id
1 'polypeptide(L)' 'MKRILVGIGLCGVMALPAFAALKQGDKAPDFSAKASLAGKEFDYSLKAALKKGPVVVYFYPSAFTGGCNLEA' A
#
# COMPACT_ATOMS: atom_id res chain seq x y z
N MET A 1 32.97 9.73 -22.51
CA MET A 1 33.02 9.28 -21.10
C MET A 1 32.31 10.23 -20.14
N LYS A 2 32.62 11.55 -20.09
CA LYS A 2 31.89 12.52 -19.22
C LYS A 2 30.37 12.57 -19.42
N ARG A 3 29.88 12.47 -20.65
CA ARG A 3 28.42 12.43 -20.95
C ARG A 3 27.72 11.15 -20.46
N ILE A 4 28.46 10.04 -20.37
CA ILE A 4 27.95 8.74 -19.92
C ILE A 4 27.83 8.74 -18.38
N LEU A 5 28.79 9.38 -17.70
CA LEU A 5 28.76 9.61 -16.26
C LEU A 5 27.59 10.51 -15.83
N VAL A 6 27.24 11.52 -16.64
CA VAL A 6 26.07 12.39 -16.38
C VAL A 6 24.75 11.64 -16.57
N GLY A 7 24.65 10.72 -17.56
CA GLY A 7 23.45 9.92 -17.79
C GLY A 7 23.17 8.89 -16.68
N ILE A 8 24.22 8.26 -16.12
CA ILE A 8 24.09 7.30 -15.01
C ILE A 8 23.66 8.01 -13.71
N GLY A 9 24.17 9.22 -13.44
CA GLY A 9 23.77 9.99 -12.26
C GLY A 9 22.29 10.40 -12.27
N LEU A 10 21.69 10.62 -13.44
CA LEU A 10 20.30 11.05 -13.56
C LEU A 10 19.29 9.89 -13.39
N CYS A 11 19.62 8.66 -13.79
CA CYS A 11 18.76 7.50 -13.58
C CYS A 11 18.70 7.02 -12.12
N GLY A 12 19.76 7.23 -11.32
CA GLY A 12 19.83 6.76 -9.93
C GLY A 12 18.83 7.43 -8.99
N VAL A 13 18.33 8.63 -9.33
CA VAL A 13 17.40 9.40 -8.48
C VAL A 13 15.96 8.88 -8.57
N MET A 14 15.60 8.12 -9.61
CA MET A 14 14.22 7.66 -9.82
C MET A 14 13.83 6.41 -8.99
N ALA A 15 14.80 5.77 -8.33
CA ALA A 15 14.57 4.55 -7.54
C ALA A 15 14.33 4.82 -6.03
N LEU A 16 14.16 6.08 -5.63
CA LEU A 16 13.87 6.41 -4.24
C LEU A 16 12.46 5.92 -3.87
N PRO A 17 12.29 5.19 -2.76
CA PRO A 17 10.96 4.81 -2.29
C PRO A 17 10.14 6.07 -2.05
N ALA A 18 8.93 6.11 -2.60
CA ALA A 18 8.02 7.22 -2.37
C ALA A 18 7.57 7.20 -0.89
N PHE A 19 8.10 8.12 -0.09
CA PHE A 19 7.64 8.37 1.28
C PHE A 19 6.28 9.09 1.25
N ALA A 20 5.23 8.37 0.91
CA ALA A 20 3.85 8.87 0.84
C ALA A 20 3.00 8.35 2.01
N ALA A 21 3.56 8.32 3.21
CA ALA A 21 2.79 8.01 4.41
C ALA A 21 1.82 9.16 4.73
N LEU A 22 0.54 8.83 4.89
CA LEU A 22 -0.49 9.78 5.29
C LEU A 22 -0.16 10.36 6.67
N LYS A 23 -0.31 11.66 6.83
CA LYS A 23 -0.21 12.31 8.14
C LYS A 23 -1.54 12.12 8.89
N GLN A 24 -1.50 12.24 10.21
CA GLN A 24 -2.72 12.26 11.01
C GLN A 24 -3.64 13.41 10.55
N GLY A 25 -4.92 13.11 10.35
CA GLY A 25 -5.91 14.07 9.88
C GLY A 25 -6.02 14.17 8.36
N ASP A 26 -5.08 13.59 7.60
CA ASP A 26 -5.25 13.48 6.15
C ASP A 26 -6.45 12.59 5.82
N LYS A 27 -7.17 12.97 4.76
CA LYS A 27 -8.26 12.15 4.24
C LYS A 27 -7.67 10.85 3.68
N ALA A 28 -8.14 9.71 4.18
CA ALA A 28 -7.79 8.41 3.64
C ALA A 28 -8.16 8.35 2.12
N PRO A 29 -7.23 7.93 1.25
CA PRO A 29 -7.52 7.70 -0.16
C PRO A 29 -8.60 6.65 -0.33
N ASP A 30 -9.56 6.89 -1.22
CA ASP A 30 -10.56 5.88 -1.55
C ASP A 30 -9.91 4.75 -2.35
N PHE A 31 -10.30 3.51 -2.07
CA PHE A 31 -9.80 2.34 -2.79
C PHE A 31 -10.86 1.24 -2.87
N SER A 32 -10.70 0.42 -3.90
CA SER A 32 -11.40 -0.85 -4.07
C SER A 32 -10.40 -1.95 -4.37
N ALA A 33 -10.62 -3.14 -3.83
CA ALA A 33 -9.72 -4.27 -3.98
C ALA A 33 -10.48 -5.60 -3.93
N LYS A 34 -9.90 -6.65 -4.51
CA LYS A 34 -10.31 -8.03 -4.22
C LYS A 34 -9.84 -8.37 -2.80
N ALA A 35 -10.77 -8.80 -1.97
CA ALA A 35 -10.52 -9.20 -0.59
C ALA A 35 -10.98 -10.65 -0.39
N SER A 36 -10.46 -11.30 0.66
CA SER A 36 -10.89 -12.64 1.04
C SER A 36 -11.18 -12.68 2.55
N LEU A 37 -12.31 -13.27 2.92
CA LEU A 37 -12.67 -13.51 4.31
C LEU A 37 -12.99 -14.99 4.48
N ALA A 38 -12.24 -15.67 5.35
CA ALA A 38 -12.36 -17.12 5.55
C ALA A 38 -12.32 -17.92 4.23
N GLY A 39 -11.44 -17.51 3.30
CA GLY A 39 -11.27 -18.15 1.99
C GLY A 39 -12.33 -17.79 0.94
N LYS A 40 -13.28 -16.90 1.25
CA LYS A 40 -14.28 -16.42 0.29
C LYS A 40 -13.88 -15.07 -0.27
N GLU A 41 -13.68 -15.02 -1.58
CA GLU A 41 -13.38 -13.79 -2.30
C GLU A 41 -14.61 -12.87 -2.40
N PHE A 42 -14.37 -11.56 -2.31
CA PHE A 42 -15.38 -10.52 -2.53
C PHE A 42 -14.72 -9.20 -2.95
N ASP A 43 -15.52 -8.28 -3.50
CA ASP A 43 -15.08 -6.92 -3.80
C ASP A 43 -15.24 -6.02 -2.56
N TYR A 44 -14.14 -5.45 -2.10
CA TYR A 44 -14.11 -4.47 -1.03
C TYR A 44 -14.10 -3.05 -1.59
N SER A 45 -14.81 -2.13 -0.94
CA SER A 45 -14.77 -0.69 -1.19
C SER A 45 -14.69 0.06 0.15
N LEU A 46 -13.65 0.88 0.33
CA LEU A 46 -13.47 1.67 1.54
C LEU A 46 -14.66 2.62 1.75
N LYS A 47 -15.11 3.33 0.71
CA LYS A 47 -16.29 4.19 0.77
C LYS A 47 -17.56 3.47 1.21
N ALA A 48 -17.77 2.23 0.79
CA ALA A 48 -18.93 1.44 1.21
C ALA A 48 -18.81 0.98 2.67
N ALA A 49 -17.61 0.59 3.11
CA ALA A 49 -17.34 0.16 4.49
C ALA A 49 -17.49 1.32 5.49
N LEU A 50 -16.96 2.51 5.16
CA LEU A 50 -17.07 3.71 6.01
C LEU A 50 -18.51 4.16 6.29
N LYS A 51 -19.46 3.82 5.42
CA LYS A 51 -20.89 4.07 5.67
C LYS A 51 -21.47 3.19 6.78
N LYS A 52 -20.83 2.04 7.06
CA LYS A 52 -21.27 1.08 8.07
C LYS A 52 -20.57 1.28 9.42
N GLY A 53 -19.48 2.05 9.46
CA GLY A 53 -18.74 2.34 10.68
C GLY A 53 -17.28 2.72 10.42
N PRO A 54 -16.50 3.00 11.48
CA PRO A 54 -15.07 3.24 11.36
C PRO A 54 -14.35 2.02 10.80
N VAL A 55 -13.28 2.26 10.06
CA VAL A 55 -12.47 1.22 9.40
C VAL A 55 -11.02 1.38 9.84
N VAL A 56 -10.41 0.27 10.26
CA VAL A 56 -8.95 0.18 10.49
C VAL A 56 -8.32 -0.51 9.29
N VAL A 57 -7.31 0.12 8.69
CA VAL A 57 -6.54 -0.45 7.57
C VAL A 57 -5.10 -0.61 8.03
N TYR A 58 -4.55 -1.81 7.87
CA TYR A 58 -3.16 -2.15 8.15
C TYR A 58 -2.52 -2.76 6.90
N PHE A 59 -1.28 -2.38 6.61
CA PHE A 59 -0.53 -2.89 5.47
C PHE A 59 0.57 -3.83 5.98
N TYR A 60 0.69 -4.99 5.36
CA TYR A 60 1.72 -5.98 5.65
C TYR A 60 2.26 -6.57 4.32
N PRO A 61 3.47 -7.17 4.29
CA PRO A 61 4.17 -7.47 3.03
C PRO A 61 3.50 -8.52 2.15
N SER A 62 3.00 -9.63 2.74
CA SER A 62 2.35 -10.71 2.02
C SER A 62 1.56 -11.61 2.94
N ALA A 63 0.42 -12.10 2.46
CA ALA A 63 -0.31 -13.20 3.08
C ALA A 63 0.52 -14.49 3.06
N PHE A 64 0.34 -15.34 4.07
CA PHE A 64 0.89 -16.70 4.14
C PHE A 64 2.42 -16.83 4.09
N THR A 65 3.18 -15.78 4.41
CA THR A 65 4.66 -15.85 4.51
C THR A 65 5.14 -16.04 5.96
N GLY A 66 6.25 -16.79 6.12
CA GLY A 66 6.74 -17.36 7.38
C GLY A 66 7.32 -16.40 8.43
N GLY A 67 6.51 -15.45 8.88
CA GLY A 67 6.79 -14.58 10.01
C GLY A 67 5.53 -13.76 10.32
N CYS A 68 4.85 -14.11 11.43
CA CYS A 68 3.63 -13.48 11.93
C CYS A 68 2.38 -13.56 11.02
N ASN A 69 1.73 -14.73 11.02
CA ASN A 69 0.30 -14.86 10.70
C ASN A 69 -0.59 -14.39 11.89
N LEU A 70 -0.06 -13.49 12.74
CA LEU A 70 -0.67 -12.97 13.98
C LEU A 70 -0.98 -11.48 13.91
N GLU A 71 -0.42 -10.75 12.94
CA GLU A 71 -0.66 -9.31 12.78
C GLU A 71 -1.97 -9.00 12.05
N ALA A 72 -2.62 -10.03 11.47
CA ALA A 72 -3.89 -9.94 10.74
C ALA A 72 -4.74 -11.20 10.96
#